data_AF-A0A959H5D6-F1
#
_entry.id   AF-A0A959H5D6-F1
#
_cell.length_a   1.000
_cell.length_b   1.000
_cell.length_c   1.000
_cell.angle_alpha   90.00
_cell.angle_beta   90.00
_cell.angle_gamma   90.00
#
_symmetry.space_group_name_H-M   'P 1'
#
loop_
_entity.id
_entity.type
_entity.pdbx_description
1 polymer ?
#
loop_
_entity_poly.entity_id
_entity_poly.type
_entity_poly.pdbx_seq_one_letter_code
_entity_poly.pdbx_strand_id
1 'polypeptide(L)'
;FSINIGKGCDALTPTALFLAAVLIFPISFRVKWPALALAPLGIALLNFLRIASLFLTGIYAPSFFELAHIEIWQAIFIAACFLGWVYWLGWATKKTAPHGS
;
A
#
# COMPACT_ATOMS: atom_id res chain seq x y z
N PHE A 1 -6.84 -26.48 3.61
CA PHE A 1 -7.15 -25.04 3.50
C PHE A 1 -7.00 -24.63 2.05
N SER A 2 -8.10 -24.26 1.39
CA SER A 2 -8.09 -23.75 0.02
C SER A 2 -8.40 -22.26 0.10
N ILE A 3 -7.38 -21.41 0.03
CA ILE A 3 -7.56 -19.97 -0.02
C ILE A 3 -8.09 -19.65 -1.41
N ASN A 4 -9.37 -19.27 -1.51
CA ASN A 4 -9.93 -18.72 -2.73
C ASN A 4 -9.42 -17.29 -2.85
N ILE A 5 -8.35 -17.08 -3.61
CA ILE A 5 -7.91 -15.74 -4.01
C ILE A 5 -8.89 -15.23 -5.06
N GLY A 6 -10.07 -14.79 -4.62
CA GLY A 6 -11.01 -14.07 -5.45
C GLY A 6 -10.35 -12.77 -5.96
N LYS A 7 -10.60 -12.43 -7.22
CA LYS A 7 -10.16 -11.17 -7.85
C LYS A 7 -10.51 -10.00 -6.92
N GLY A 8 -9.51 -9.29 -6.40
CA GLY A 8 -9.69 -8.20 -5.43
C GLY A 8 -8.87 -8.31 -4.14
N CYS A 9 -8.22 -9.45 -3.88
CA CYS A 9 -7.33 -9.62 -2.72
C CYS A 9 -5.83 -9.48 -3.06
N ASP A 10 -5.51 -9.21 -4.33
CA ASP A 10 -4.16 -9.02 -4.82
C ASP A 10 -3.66 -7.60 -4.57
N ALA A 11 -2.39 -7.50 -4.14
CA ALA A 11 -1.72 -6.20 -3.94
C ALA A 11 -1.55 -5.37 -5.23
N LEU A 12 -2.00 -5.89 -6.37
CA LEU A 12 -1.88 -5.25 -7.67
C LEU A 12 -2.75 -4.00 -7.76
N THR A 13 -4.02 -4.08 -7.37
CA THR A 13 -4.95 -2.94 -7.38
C THR A 13 -4.48 -1.76 -6.51
N PRO A 14 -4.12 -1.95 -5.23
CA PRO A 14 -3.63 -0.84 -4.40
C PRO A 14 -2.29 -0.27 -4.91
N THR A 15 -1.41 -1.12 -5.46
CA THR A 15 -0.16 -0.63 -6.09
C THR A 15 -0.47 0.25 -7.30
N ALA A 16 -1.33 -0.20 -8.21
CA ALA A 16 -1.72 0.57 -9.39
C ALA A 16 -2.36 1.91 -9.01
N LEU A 17 -3.24 1.91 -8.00
CA LEU A 17 -3.90 3.13 -7.53
C LEU A 17 -2.89 4.13 -6.93
N PHE A 18 -1.95 3.65 -6.11
CA PHE A 18 -0.90 4.51 -5.55
C PHE A 18 -0.03 5.13 -6.65
N LEU A 19 0.41 4.31 -7.61
CA LEU A 19 1.23 4.78 -8.72
C LEU A 19 0.47 5.80 -9.59
N ALA A 20 -0.81 5.56 -9.88
CA ALA A 20 -1.65 6.51 -10.59
C ALA A 20 -1.76 7.86 -9.85
N ALA A 21 -1.97 7.82 -8.53
CA ALA A 21 -2.02 9.03 -7.71
C ALA A 21 -0.71 9.84 -7.76
N VAL A 22 0.44 9.17 -7.72
CA VAL A 22 1.77 9.81 -7.87
C VAL A 22 1.97 10.39 -9.27
N LEU A 23 1.55 9.67 -10.31
CA LEU A 23 1.72 10.06 -11.71
C LEU A 23 0.88 11.29 -12.07
N ILE A 24 -0.38 11.34 -11.64
CA ILE A 24 -1.31 12.44 -11.91
C ILE A 24 -0.89 13.72 -11.17
N PHE A 25 -0.22 13.61 -10.02
CA PHE A 25 0.14 14.78 -9.21
C PHE A 25 1.07 15.74 -9.96
N PRO A 26 0.76 17.05 -10.07
CA PRO A 26 1.46 17.99 -10.96
C PRO A 26 2.77 18.51 -10.37
N ILE A 27 3.74 17.63 -10.13
CA ILE A 27 5.11 17.97 -9.68
C ILE A 27 6.16 17.47 -10.67
N SER A 28 7.39 18.00 -10.55
CA SER A 28 8.53 17.54 -11.34
C SER A 28 8.74 16.03 -11.23
N PHE A 29 8.92 15.37 -12.38
CA PHE A 29 9.13 13.92 -12.47
C PHE A 29 10.32 13.42 -11.65
N ARG A 30 11.33 14.27 -11.41
CA ARG A 30 12.49 13.92 -10.57
C ARG A 30 12.12 13.56 -9.13
N VAL A 31 11.05 14.17 -8.60
CA VAL A 31 10.57 13.96 -7.23
C VAL A 31 9.61 12.75 -7.16
N LYS A 32 9.08 12.30 -8.30
CA LYS A 32 8.20 11.13 -8.40
C LYS A 32 8.97 9.81 -8.34
N TRP A 33 10.19 9.75 -8.90
CA TRP A 33 10.99 8.53 -9.01
C TRP A 33 11.15 7.74 -7.70
N PRO A 34 11.49 8.37 -6.56
CA PRO A 34 11.59 7.64 -5.31
C PRO A 34 10.29 6.97 -4.89
N ALA A 35 9.14 7.63 -5.07
CA ALA A 35 7.84 7.00 -4.78
C ALA A 35 7.49 5.88 -5.76
N LEU A 36 7.76 6.07 -7.05
CA LEU A 36 7.51 5.04 -8.06
C LEU A 36 8.34 3.77 -7.83
N ALA A 37 9.53 3.88 -7.23
CA ALA A 37 10.38 2.74 -6.91
C ALA A 37 10.11 2.15 -5.51
N LEU A 38 9.95 2.99 -4.48
CA LEU A 38 9.81 2.54 -3.09
C LEU A 38 8.39 2.07 -2.76
N ALA A 39 7.35 2.66 -3.36
CA ALA A 39 5.98 2.29 -3.04
C ALA A 39 5.64 0.84 -3.44
N PRO A 40 6.02 0.34 -4.64
CA PRO A 40 5.81 -1.07 -4.98
C PRO A 40 6.51 -2.02 -4.02
N LEU A 41 7.74 -1.69 -3.60
CA LEU A 41 8.49 -2.50 -2.64
C LEU A 41 7.83 -2.53 -1.26
N GLY A 42 7.38 -1.37 -0.76
CA GLY A 42 6.66 -1.27 0.50
C GLY A 42 5.32 -2.00 0.48
N ILE A 43 4.58 -1.89 -0.61
CA ILE A 43 3.29 -2.58 -0.78
C ILE A 43 3.50 -4.10 -0.91
N ALA A 44 4.53 -4.56 -1.62
CA ALA A 44 4.89 -5.97 -1.69
C ALA A 44 5.26 -6.55 -0.32
N LEU A 45 6.03 -5.80 0.48
CA LEU A 45 6.36 -6.20 1.85
C LEU A 45 5.12 -6.30 2.74
N LEU A 46 4.23 -5.30 2.68
CA LEU A 46 2.97 -5.33 3.43
C LEU A 46 2.08 -6.51 3.01
N ASN A 47 2.04 -6.82 1.72
CA ASN A 47 1.33 -8.00 1.21
C ASN A 47 1.93 -9.31 1.71
N PHE A 48 3.26 -9.40 1.81
CA PHE A 48 3.91 -10.57 2.40
C PHE A 48 3.52 -10.75 3.88
N LEU A 49 3.52 -9.67 4.66
CA LEU A 49 3.06 -9.69 6.06
C LEU A 49 1.59 -10.11 6.19
N ARG A 50 0.73 -9.63 5.28
CA ARG A 50 -0.67 -10.04 5.20
C ARG A 50 -0.80 -11.54 5.01
N ILE A 51 -0.13 -12.09 3.99
CA ILE A 51 -0.19 -13.52 3.68
C ILE A 51 0.33 -14.35 4.87
N ALA A 52 1.46 -13.97 5.47
CA ALA A 52 2.02 -14.67 6.63
C ALA A 52 1.04 -14.68 7.82
N SER A 53 0.41 -13.54 8.10
CA SER A 53 -0.55 -13.40 9.19
C SER A 53 -1.85 -14.19 8.93
N LEU A 54 -2.33 -14.17 7.69
CA LEU A 54 -3.49 -14.96 7.28
C LEU A 54 -3.21 -16.46 7.32
N PHE A 55 -2.01 -16.89 6.98
CA PHE A 55 -1.60 -18.27 7.11
C PHE A 55 -1.62 -18.73 8.58
N LEU A 56 -1.04 -17.94 9.49
CA LEU A 56 -1.06 -18.25 10.91
C LEU A 56 -2.47 -18.24 11.51
N THR A 57 -3.27 -17.22 11.21
CA THR A 57 -4.67 -17.17 11.68
C THR A 57 -5.51 -18.31 11.12
N GLY A 58 -5.29 -18.73 9.87
CA GLY A 58 -5.94 -19.91 9.29
C GLY A 58 -5.62 -21.21 10.04
N ILE A 59 -4.41 -21.37 10.58
CA ILE A 59 -4.03 -22.56 11.35
C ILE A 59 -4.55 -22.49 12.79
N TYR A 60 -4.31 -21.37 13.48
CA TYR A 60 -4.49 -21.27 14.93
C TYR A 60 -5.85 -20.69 15.35
N ALA A 61 -6.50 -19.91 14.50
CA ALA A 61 -7.80 -19.27 14.78
C ALA A 61 -8.69 -19.17 13.52
N PRO A 62 -9.13 -20.31 12.94
CA PRO A 62 -9.89 -20.33 11.69
C PRO A 62 -11.17 -19.47 11.70
N SER A 63 -11.84 -19.38 12.85
CA SER A 63 -13.06 -18.56 13.03
C SER A 63 -12.79 -17.06 12.91
N PHE A 64 -11.55 -16.61 13.14
CA PHE A 64 -11.14 -15.22 13.01
C PHE A 64 -10.59 -14.90 11.62
N PHE A 65 -10.30 -15.92 10.80
CA PHE A 65 -9.63 -15.76 9.51
C PHE A 65 -10.38 -14.81 8.56
N GLU A 66 -11.69 -14.95 8.45
CA GLU A 66 -12.50 -14.14 7.53
C GLU A 66 -12.52 -12.66 7.93
N LEU A 67 -12.70 -12.39 9.23
CA LEU A 67 -12.65 -11.04 9.79
C LEU A 67 -11.26 -10.41 9.61
N ALA A 68 -10.19 -11.18 9.86
CA ALA A 68 -8.83 -10.73 9.63
C ALA A 68 -8.57 -10.41 8.15
N HIS A 69 -9.04 -11.28 7.26
CA HIS A 69 -8.81 -11.22 5.83
C HIS A 69 -9.49 -10.05 5.13
N ILE A 70 -10.80 -9.87 5.40
CA ILE A 70 -11.65 -8.92 4.69
C ILE A 70 -11.69 -7.58 5.40
N GLU A 71 -11.87 -7.55 6.72
CA GLU A 71 -12.08 -6.27 7.41
C GLU A 71 -10.76 -5.65 7.85
N ILE A 72 -9.97 -6.40 8.63
CA ILE A 72 -8.79 -5.86 9.30
C ILE A 72 -7.69 -5.56 8.28
N TRP A 73 -7.29 -6.56 7.49
CA TRP A 73 -6.20 -6.39 6.53
C TRP A 73 -6.55 -5.40 5.42
N GLN A 74 -7.82 -5.33 4.99
CA GLN A 74 -8.24 -4.34 3.98
C GLN A 74 -8.16 -2.92 4.53
N ALA A 75 -8.66 -2.68 5.75
CA ALA A 75 -8.55 -1.37 6.40
C ALA A 75 -7.10 -0.94 6.57
N ILE A 76 -6.23 -1.86 7.03
CA ILE A 76 -4.79 -1.62 7.17
C ILE A 76 -4.15 -1.26 5.82
N PHE A 77 -4.49 -2.00 4.76
CA PHE A 77 -3.91 -1.76 3.44
C PHE A 77 -4.29 -0.39 2.88
N ILE A 78 -5.58 -0.04 2.98
CA ILE A 78 -6.10 1.26 2.53
C ILE A 78 -5.41 2.39 3.31
N ALA A 79 -5.36 2.27 4.64
CA ALA A 79 -4.72 3.26 5.50
C ALA A 79 -3.23 3.40 5.18
N ALA A 80 -2.50 2.30 5.00
CA ALA A 80 -1.08 2.32 4.66
C ALA A 80 -0.81 3.01 3.31
N CYS A 81 -1.59 2.69 2.28
CA CYS A 81 -1.47 3.34 0.97
C CYS A 81 -1.79 4.85 1.06
N PHE A 82 -2.87 5.22 1.76
CA PHE A 82 -3.27 6.61 1.91
C PHE A 82 -2.23 7.43 2.70
N LEU A 83 -1.80 6.93 3.86
CA LEU A 83 -0.80 7.60 4.69
C LEU A 83 0.56 7.66 4.00
N GLY A 84 0.97 6.61 3.29
CA GLY A 84 2.19 6.62 2.48
C GLY A 84 2.15 7.68 1.38
N TRP A 85 0.99 7.87 0.75
CA TRP A 85 0.81 8.90 -0.28
C TRP A 85 0.84 10.30 0.32
N VAL A 86 0.15 10.54 1.45
CA VAL A 86 0.19 11.84 2.17
C VAL A 86 1.62 12.16 2.65
N TYR A 87 2.34 11.17 3.18
CA TYR A 87 3.73 11.33 3.58
C TYR A 87 4.61 11.72 2.40
N TRP A 88 4.51 10.99 1.28
CA TRP A 88 5.23 11.34 0.06
C TRP A 88 4.87 12.75 -0.43
N LEU A 89 3.59 13.12 -0.41
CA LEU A 89 3.10 14.43 -0.82
C LEU A 89 3.73 15.55 0.02
N GLY A 90 3.77 15.40 1.35
CA GLY A 90 4.42 16.35 2.25
C GLY A 90 5.93 16.47 2.03
N TRP A 91 6.61 15.36 1.76
CA TRP A 91 8.03 15.37 1.40
C TRP A 91 8.29 16.01 0.03
N ALA A 92 7.46 15.69 -0.96
CA ALA A 92 7.59 16.13 -2.33
C ALA A 92 7.39 17.65 -2.45
N THR A 93 6.36 18.18 -1.80
CA THR A 93 6.04 19.61 -1.76
C THR A 93 7.14 20.42 -1.08
N LYS A 94 7.73 19.94 0.02
CA LYS A 94 8.88 20.58 0.68
C LYS A 94 10.11 20.67 -0.23
N LYS A 95 10.37 19.65 -1.06
CA LYS A 95 11.49 19.66 -2.01
C LYS A 95 11.26 20.58 -3.20
N THR A 96 10.01 20.84 -3.57
CA THR A 96 9.65 21.74 -4.68
C THR A 96 9.39 23.17 -4.26
N ALA A 97 9.27 23.46 -2.95
CA ALA A 97 9.22 24.82 -2.46
C ALA A 97 10.54 25.53 -2.80
N PRO A 98 10.51 26.73 -3.43
CA PRO A 98 11.73 27.48 -3.66
C PRO A 98 12.44 27.69 -2.31
N HIS A 99 13.73 27.36 -2.25
CA HIS A 99 14.58 27.77 -1.13
C HIS A 99 14.32 29.27 -0.91
N GLY A 100 13.90 29.63 0.30
CA GLY A 100 13.71 31.01 0.69
C GLY A 100 14.97 31.80 0.35
N SER A 101 14.78 32.77 -0.54
CA SER A 101 15.64 33.94 -0.72
C SER A 101 15.86 34.69 0.59
#